data_AF-A0A5A7NDJ8-F1
#
_entry.id   AF-A0A5A7NDJ8-F1
#
_cell.length_a   1.000
_cell.length_b   1.000
_cell.length_c   1.000
_cell.angle_alpha   90.00
_cell.angle_beta   90.00
_cell.angle_gamma   90.00
#
_symmetry.space_group_name_H-M   'P 1'
#
loop_
_entity.id
_entity.type
_entity.pdbx_description
1 polymer ?
#
loop_
_entity_poly.entity_id
_entity_poly.type
_entity_poly.pdbx_seq_one_letter_code
_entity_poly.pdbx_strand_id
1 'polypeptide(L)'
;MSTVGRDTMSTRDTLTANGKEYTFFSLKKAAEKIGDVSRLPFSLKVLLENMLRCEDGKTVTTDDVKAVADWLKDRRSDREIAYRPARVLMQDFTGVPAVVDLAAMRGAMKALGGDPQKINPLAPVDLVIDHSVMVDVFGTDDAFKRNVDMEMKRNKERYEFLRWGQQAFDNFRAVPPGTGICHQVNLEYLGKTVWTNEIDGTLYAYPDTVVGTDSHTTMINALAVLGWGVGGIEAEAAMLGQPISMLIPEVIGFKITGRLPEGATATDLVLTVTQMLRKKGVVGKFVEFYGDGLTHMPVADKATISNMAPEYGATCGFFPIDQSTLDYLDFTGRGDDTVALVEAYAKAQGMWHDEQSPDPEFTDMLELDLSTVVPSIAGPKRPQDRVLLTEAAPAFGNELNDTFKKGDEADKRVAVEGEDFDIGHGDVVIAAITSCTNTSNPSVMLAAGWWRAMRWPKA
;
A
#
# COMPACT_ATOMS: atom_id res chain seq x y z
N MET A 1 -1.70 15.83 16.73
CA MET A 1 -2.98 15.22 17.13
C MET A 1 -3.08 13.91 16.34
N SER A 2 -2.68 12.71 16.77
CA SER A 2 -2.24 12.16 18.06
C SER A 2 -3.21 12.30 19.23
N THR A 3 -4.50 12.11 18.98
CA THR A 3 -5.50 12.04 20.05
C THR A 3 -5.54 10.64 20.64
N VAL A 4 -5.32 10.56 21.94
CA VAL A 4 -5.69 9.43 22.79
C VAL A 4 -7.05 9.78 23.39
N GLY A 5 -7.99 8.87 23.24
CA GLY A 5 -9.36 8.98 23.71
C GLY A 5 -9.48 8.88 25.23
N ARG A 6 -10.73 8.75 25.69
CA ARG A 6 -11.08 8.72 27.11
C ARG A 6 -10.74 7.39 27.78
N ASP A 7 -10.55 6.32 27.01
CA ASP A 7 -10.36 4.95 27.51
C ASP A 7 -11.44 4.53 28.51
N THR A 8 -12.70 4.83 28.22
CA THR A 8 -13.82 4.50 29.14
C THR A 8 -13.94 3.00 29.43
N MET A 9 -13.38 2.15 28.57
CA MET A 9 -13.33 0.70 28.70
C MET A 9 -12.14 0.18 29.53
N SER A 10 -11.23 1.08 29.97
CA SER A 10 -10.04 0.75 30.77
C SER A 10 -9.14 -0.30 30.11
N THR A 11 -8.87 -0.11 28.82
CA THR A 11 -8.09 -1.02 27.98
C THR A 11 -6.63 -0.64 27.87
N ARG A 12 -6.24 0.53 28.38
CA ARG A 12 -4.84 0.95 28.42
C ARG A 12 -3.97 -0.06 29.17
N ASP A 13 -2.82 -0.34 28.60
CA ASP A 13 -1.81 -1.20 29.18
C ASP A 13 -0.40 -0.73 28.81
N THR A 14 0.61 -1.37 29.39
CA THR A 14 2.01 -1.07 29.13
C THR A 14 2.73 -2.29 28.57
N LEU A 15 3.68 -2.07 27.67
CA LEU A 15 4.60 -3.08 27.18
C LEU A 15 6.02 -2.53 27.21
N THR A 16 7.01 -3.39 27.43
CA THR A 16 8.42 -3.02 27.34
C THR A 16 9.05 -3.67 26.11
N ALA A 17 9.75 -2.88 25.30
CA ALA A 17 10.53 -3.36 24.17
C ALA A 17 11.88 -2.63 24.14
N ASN A 18 12.97 -3.40 23.99
CA ASN A 18 14.35 -2.90 24.02
C ASN A 18 14.66 -1.91 25.18
N GLY A 19 14.13 -2.18 26.37
CA GLY A 19 14.34 -1.34 27.56
C GLY A 19 13.55 -0.03 27.58
N LYS A 20 12.65 0.20 26.62
CA LYS A 20 11.71 1.33 26.58
C LYS A 20 10.30 0.85 26.93
N GLU A 21 9.61 1.64 27.75
CA GLU A 21 8.20 1.40 28.09
C GLU A 21 7.29 2.15 27.13
N TYR A 22 6.26 1.47 26.62
CA TYR A 22 5.26 2.00 25.72
C TYR A 22 3.88 1.76 26.29
N THR A 23 3.01 2.76 26.19
CA THR A 23 1.59 2.64 26.50
C THR A 23 0.82 2.26 25.24
N PHE A 24 -0.13 1.34 25.35
CA PHE A 24 -0.98 0.92 24.23
C PHE A 24 -2.39 0.56 24.70
N PHE A 25 -3.31 0.37 23.75
CA PHE A 25 -4.69 -0.05 24.02
C PHE A 25 -4.83 -1.54 23.77
N SER A 26 -4.92 -2.34 24.83
CA SER A 26 -4.85 -3.80 24.78
C SER A 26 -6.15 -4.41 24.24
N LEU A 27 -6.03 -5.14 23.12
CA LEU A 27 -7.13 -5.93 22.56
C LEU A 27 -7.57 -7.05 23.51
N LYS A 28 -6.64 -7.60 24.29
CA LYS A 28 -6.95 -8.62 25.31
C LYS A 28 -7.85 -8.05 26.41
N LYS A 29 -7.52 -6.88 26.94
CA LYS A 29 -8.37 -6.20 27.94
C LYS A 29 -9.71 -5.79 27.34
N ALA A 30 -9.73 -5.35 26.07
CA ALA A 30 -10.98 -5.04 25.37
C ALA A 30 -11.89 -6.28 25.27
N ALA A 31 -11.31 -7.45 24.95
CA ALA A 31 -12.03 -8.71 24.81
C ALA A 31 -12.79 -9.12 26.09
N GLU A 32 -12.25 -8.81 27.26
CA GLU A 32 -12.91 -9.05 28.55
C GLU A 32 -14.21 -8.24 28.73
N LYS A 33 -14.41 -7.18 27.92
CA LYS A 33 -15.58 -6.29 27.96
C LYS A 33 -16.54 -6.51 26.79
N ILE A 34 -16.03 -6.79 25.59
CA ILE A 34 -16.82 -6.85 24.35
C ILE A 34 -17.01 -8.27 23.80
N GLY A 35 -16.35 -9.27 24.38
CA GLY A 35 -16.36 -10.65 23.88
C GLY A 35 -15.06 -11.01 23.15
N ASP A 36 -14.96 -12.26 22.72
CA ASP A 36 -13.75 -12.77 22.07
C ASP A 36 -13.49 -12.06 20.73
N VAL A 37 -12.25 -11.62 20.54
CA VAL A 37 -11.74 -10.96 19.32
C VAL A 37 -10.53 -11.71 18.73
N SER A 38 -10.17 -12.86 19.30
CA SER A 38 -8.98 -13.62 18.92
C SER A 38 -9.02 -14.08 17.46
N ARG A 39 -10.22 -14.41 16.97
CA ARG A 39 -10.52 -14.88 15.62
C ARG A 39 -10.83 -13.77 14.62
N LEU A 40 -10.79 -12.48 15.02
CA LEU A 40 -10.94 -11.38 14.06
C LEU A 40 -9.80 -11.41 13.03
N PRO A 41 -10.09 -11.10 11.75
CA PRO A 41 -9.06 -10.75 10.76
C PRO A 41 -8.10 -9.71 11.32
N PHE A 42 -6.81 -9.86 11.01
CA PHE A 42 -5.77 -8.95 11.49
C PHE A 42 -6.05 -7.50 11.08
N SER A 43 -6.59 -7.27 9.88
CA SER A 43 -7.02 -5.96 9.41
C SER A 43 -8.12 -5.35 10.30
N LEU A 44 -9.04 -6.17 10.83
CA LEU A 44 -10.08 -5.70 11.75
C LEU A 44 -9.55 -5.49 13.17
N LYS A 45 -8.52 -6.23 13.59
CA LYS A 45 -7.79 -5.95 14.84
C LYS A 45 -7.13 -4.56 14.79
N VAL A 46 -6.60 -4.15 13.63
CA VAL A 46 -6.07 -2.79 13.43
C VAL A 46 -7.18 -1.73 13.57
N LEU A 47 -8.35 -1.95 12.97
CA LEU A 47 -9.50 -1.04 13.15
C LEU A 47 -10.01 -1.02 14.59
N LEU A 48 -10.03 -2.15 15.28
CA LEU A 48 -10.43 -2.25 16.69
C LEU A 48 -9.51 -1.43 17.58
N GLU A 49 -8.19 -1.53 17.40
CA GLU A 49 -7.22 -0.68 18.09
C GLU A 49 -7.49 0.79 17.84
N ASN A 50 -7.75 1.16 16.58
CA ASN A 50 -8.02 2.54 16.20
C ASN A 50 -9.24 3.09 16.95
N MET A 51 -10.32 2.29 17.05
CA MET A 51 -11.52 2.68 17.78
C MET A 51 -11.25 2.83 19.28
N LEU A 52 -10.53 1.89 19.89
CA LEU A 52 -10.17 1.94 21.31
C LEU A 52 -9.35 3.19 21.63
N ARG A 53 -8.30 3.46 20.83
CA ARG A 53 -7.42 4.59 21.02
C ARG A 53 -8.12 5.93 20.74
N CYS A 54 -9.12 5.97 19.87
CA CYS A 54 -9.80 7.20 19.47
C CYS A 54 -11.18 7.40 20.13
N GLU A 55 -11.58 6.55 21.08
CA GLU A 55 -12.88 6.64 21.77
C GLU A 55 -13.04 7.99 22.49
N ASP A 56 -13.98 8.80 22.04
CA ASP A 56 -14.22 10.15 22.55
C ASP A 56 -15.68 10.38 22.99
N GLY A 57 -16.53 9.37 22.85
CA GLY A 57 -17.96 9.39 23.13
C GLY A 57 -18.76 10.30 22.18
N LYS A 58 -18.18 10.76 21.07
CA LYS A 58 -18.84 11.63 20.09
C LYS A 58 -18.69 11.11 18.66
N THR A 59 -17.47 10.96 18.20
CA THR A 59 -17.15 10.41 16.87
C THR A 59 -16.87 8.93 16.93
N VAL A 60 -16.27 8.45 18.03
CA VAL A 60 -16.06 7.03 18.30
C VAL A 60 -16.62 6.73 19.67
N THR A 61 -17.55 5.78 19.72
CA THR A 61 -18.27 5.34 20.92
C THR A 61 -17.88 3.92 21.27
N THR A 62 -18.19 3.50 22.51
CA THR A 62 -18.03 2.10 22.93
C THR A 62 -18.89 1.13 22.12
N ASP A 63 -19.99 1.61 21.53
CA ASP A 63 -20.83 0.80 20.64
C ASP A 63 -20.13 0.51 19.31
N ASP A 64 -19.30 1.44 18.82
CA ASP A 64 -18.50 1.23 17.60
C ASP A 64 -17.41 0.18 17.86
N VAL A 65 -16.74 0.26 19.02
CA VAL A 65 -15.78 -0.76 19.48
C VAL A 65 -16.45 -2.14 19.55
N LYS A 66 -17.63 -2.21 20.17
CA LYS A 66 -18.39 -3.45 20.29
C LYS A 66 -18.83 -3.98 18.94
N ALA A 67 -19.22 -3.12 18.00
CA ALA A 67 -19.63 -3.53 16.66
C ALA A 67 -18.51 -4.23 15.88
N VAL A 68 -17.25 -3.83 16.07
CA VAL A 68 -16.10 -4.52 15.46
C VAL A 68 -15.93 -5.94 16.03
N ALA A 69 -16.15 -6.14 17.33
CA ALA A 69 -16.16 -7.49 17.91
C ALA A 69 -17.38 -8.31 17.46
N ASP A 70 -18.56 -7.69 17.43
CA ASP A 70 -19.82 -8.31 17.01
C ASP A 70 -19.80 -8.73 15.53
N TRP A 71 -18.90 -8.16 14.71
CA TRP A 71 -18.66 -8.60 13.33
C TRP A 71 -18.43 -10.11 13.25
N LEU A 72 -17.80 -10.75 14.24
CA LEU A 72 -17.55 -12.21 14.23
C LEU A 72 -18.83 -13.05 14.20
N LYS A 73 -19.96 -12.53 14.68
CA LYS A 73 -21.22 -13.29 14.74
C LYS A 73 -21.71 -13.68 13.36
N ASP A 74 -21.68 -12.72 12.43
CA ASP A 74 -22.22 -12.85 11.08
C ASP A 74 -21.13 -12.74 10.01
N ARG A 75 -19.89 -12.40 10.40
CA ARG A 75 -18.72 -12.09 9.55
C ARG A 75 -19.00 -10.95 8.57
N ARG A 76 -19.89 -10.05 8.96
CA ARG A 76 -20.40 -8.88 8.22
C ARG A 76 -20.92 -7.85 9.22
N SER A 77 -21.03 -6.60 8.79
CA SER A 77 -21.65 -5.53 9.57
C SER A 77 -22.19 -4.44 8.65
N ASP A 78 -23.26 -3.77 9.08
CA ASP A 78 -23.81 -2.56 8.48
C ASP A 78 -23.46 -1.30 9.31
N ARG A 79 -22.66 -1.46 10.38
CA ARG A 79 -22.23 -0.36 11.23
C ARG A 79 -21.21 0.52 10.50
N GLU A 80 -21.47 1.81 10.49
CA GLU A 80 -20.51 2.83 10.10
C GLU A 80 -19.62 3.22 11.30
N ILE A 81 -18.32 3.39 11.06
CA ILE A 81 -17.31 3.76 12.03
C ILE A 81 -16.49 4.97 11.56
N ALA A 82 -15.94 5.71 12.52
CA ALA A 82 -15.13 6.90 12.29
C ALA A 82 -13.63 6.59 12.45
N TYR A 83 -13.00 6.15 11.36
CA TYR A 83 -11.59 5.73 11.32
C TYR A 83 -10.61 6.91 11.23
N ARG A 84 -9.54 6.90 12.02
CA ARG A 84 -8.49 7.93 11.97
C ARG A 84 -7.14 7.35 11.56
N PRO A 85 -6.64 7.62 10.34
CA PRO A 85 -5.35 7.10 9.93
C PRO A 85 -4.20 7.67 10.78
N ALA A 86 -3.13 6.91 10.97
CA ALA A 86 -1.95 7.38 11.70
C ALA A 86 -1.19 8.47 10.92
N ARG A 87 -1.23 8.42 9.58
CA ARG A 87 -0.56 9.35 8.68
C ARG A 87 -1.24 9.44 7.31
N VAL A 88 -0.83 10.41 6.51
CA VAL A 88 -1.28 10.62 5.13
C VAL A 88 -0.08 10.58 4.19
N LEU A 89 -0.22 9.88 3.06
CA LEU A 89 0.77 9.83 1.98
C LEU A 89 0.27 10.59 0.75
N MET A 90 1.12 11.39 0.12
CA MET A 90 0.76 12.16 -1.05
C MET A 90 1.80 12.01 -2.15
N GLN A 91 1.39 12.21 -3.39
CA GLN A 91 2.27 12.37 -4.56
C GLN A 91 2.09 13.75 -5.19
N ASP A 92 3.01 14.21 -6.03
CA ASP A 92 3.08 15.62 -6.45
C ASP A 92 1.91 16.14 -7.31
N PHE A 93 1.19 15.30 -8.04
CA PHE A 93 0.01 15.70 -8.83
C PHE A 93 -1.20 16.02 -7.95
N THR A 94 -1.37 15.30 -6.85
CA THR A 94 -2.47 15.53 -5.90
C THR A 94 -2.06 16.36 -4.69
N GLY A 95 -0.76 16.33 -4.35
CA GLY A 95 -0.17 17.09 -3.26
C GLY A 95 -0.06 18.58 -3.54
N VAL A 96 0.21 19.00 -4.78
CA VAL A 96 0.19 20.43 -5.14
C VAL A 96 -1.19 21.05 -4.89
N PRO A 97 -2.30 20.51 -5.42
CA PRO A 97 -3.65 20.97 -5.09
C PRO A 97 -3.92 21.04 -3.58
N ALA A 98 -3.57 20.01 -2.81
CA ALA A 98 -3.83 20.03 -1.37
C ALA A 98 -3.06 21.13 -0.62
N VAL A 99 -1.80 21.40 -1.00
CA VAL A 99 -1.03 22.50 -0.42
C VAL A 99 -1.62 23.86 -0.82
N VAL A 100 -2.17 23.99 -2.04
CA VAL A 100 -2.95 25.17 -2.46
C VAL A 100 -4.20 25.32 -1.58
N ASP A 101 -4.93 24.25 -1.33
CA ASP A 101 -6.17 24.28 -0.52
C ASP A 101 -5.87 24.63 0.94
N LEU A 102 -4.79 24.10 1.53
CA LEU A 102 -4.31 24.54 2.84
C LEU A 102 -3.95 26.04 2.87
N ALA A 103 -3.28 26.54 1.83
CA ALA A 103 -2.94 27.96 1.72
C ALA A 103 -4.20 28.83 1.58
N ALA A 104 -5.18 28.39 0.79
CA ALA A 104 -6.45 29.06 0.60
C ALA A 104 -7.28 29.07 1.90
N MET A 105 -7.32 27.95 2.62
CA MET A 105 -7.96 27.84 3.94
C MET A 105 -7.33 28.78 4.97
N ARG A 106 -5.99 28.95 4.96
CA ARG A 106 -5.32 29.98 5.78
C ARG A 106 -5.77 31.40 5.42
N GLY A 107 -5.90 31.68 4.12
CA GLY A 107 -6.44 32.96 3.63
C GLY A 107 -7.88 33.20 4.11
N ALA A 108 -8.74 32.20 4.00
CA ALA A 108 -10.13 32.25 4.47
C ALA A 108 -10.23 32.42 6.00
N MET A 109 -9.45 31.66 6.78
CA MET A 109 -9.38 31.77 8.23
C MET A 109 -8.99 33.19 8.65
N LYS A 110 -8.01 33.80 7.98
CA LYS A 110 -7.62 35.19 8.21
C LYS A 110 -8.75 36.17 7.88
N ALA A 111 -9.43 35.99 6.74
CA ALA A 111 -10.53 36.85 6.32
C ALA A 111 -11.72 36.81 7.31
N LEU A 112 -11.93 35.68 7.98
CA LEU A 112 -12.93 35.50 9.04
C LEU A 112 -12.46 36.01 10.42
N GLY A 113 -11.26 36.58 10.53
CA GLY A 113 -10.69 37.07 11.79
C GLY A 113 -10.16 35.98 12.72
N GLY A 114 -10.04 34.75 12.24
CA GLY A 114 -9.44 33.63 12.97
C GLY A 114 -7.92 33.58 12.83
N ASP A 115 -7.31 32.63 13.54
CA ASP A 115 -5.87 32.36 13.49
C ASP A 115 -5.54 31.38 12.36
N PRO A 116 -4.83 31.80 11.29
CA PRO A 116 -4.46 30.93 10.18
C PRO A 116 -3.54 29.77 10.59
N GLN A 117 -2.80 29.88 11.69
CA GLN A 117 -1.91 28.80 12.15
C GLN A 117 -2.69 27.57 12.60
N LYS A 118 -3.99 27.69 12.90
CA LYS A 118 -4.87 26.54 13.16
C LYS A 118 -5.12 25.67 11.93
N ILE A 119 -4.92 26.20 10.72
CA ILE A 119 -4.91 25.40 9.50
C ILE A 119 -3.52 24.80 9.36
N ASN A 120 -3.37 23.61 9.92
CA ASN A 120 -2.15 22.83 9.87
C ASN A 120 -2.47 21.32 9.91
N PRO A 121 -1.72 20.47 9.20
CA PRO A 121 -1.81 19.03 9.37
C PRO A 121 -1.64 18.60 10.84
N LEU A 122 -2.61 17.85 11.33
CA LEU A 122 -2.68 17.26 12.66
C LEU A 122 -2.04 15.87 12.71
N ALA A 123 -2.12 15.15 11.59
CA ALA A 123 -1.42 13.90 11.33
C ALA A 123 -0.16 14.16 10.46
N PRO A 124 0.89 13.34 10.58
CA PRO A 124 2.03 13.35 9.67
C PRO A 124 1.59 13.21 8.20
N VAL A 125 2.13 14.08 7.35
CA VAL A 125 1.93 14.08 5.90
C VAL A 125 3.28 13.95 5.22
N ASP A 126 3.42 12.90 4.41
CA ASP A 126 4.58 12.67 3.57
C ASP A 126 4.18 12.83 2.10
N LEU A 127 4.77 13.81 1.41
CA LEU A 127 4.59 14.01 -0.03
C LEU A 127 5.84 13.54 -0.78
N VAL A 128 5.69 12.60 -1.71
CA VAL A 128 6.79 12.14 -2.58
C VAL A 128 6.63 12.71 -3.98
N ILE A 129 7.70 13.30 -4.52
CA ILE A 129 7.71 13.84 -5.88
C ILE A 129 8.23 12.76 -6.83
N ASP A 130 7.34 12.13 -7.58
CA ASP A 130 7.64 10.99 -8.45
C ASP A 130 6.84 10.93 -9.76
N HIS A 131 5.73 11.68 -9.89
CA HIS A 131 4.88 11.68 -11.08
C HIS A 131 5.31 12.70 -12.15
N SER A 132 6.40 13.44 -11.92
CA SER A 132 6.85 14.52 -12.81
C SER A 132 7.98 14.13 -13.77
N VAL A 133 8.75 13.08 -13.50
CA VAL A 133 9.81 12.59 -14.40
C VAL A 133 9.18 11.95 -15.64
N MET A 134 9.68 12.31 -16.83
CA MET A 134 9.31 11.67 -18.09
C MET A 134 10.53 11.03 -18.75
N VAL A 135 10.30 9.98 -19.54
CA VAL A 135 11.33 9.32 -20.34
C VAL A 135 11.47 10.04 -21.68
N ASP A 136 12.07 11.23 -21.66
CA ASP A 136 12.36 12.00 -22.89
C ASP A 136 13.56 11.43 -23.66
N VAL A 137 14.55 10.93 -22.92
CA VAL A 137 15.76 10.30 -23.44
C VAL A 137 15.92 8.92 -22.79
N PHE A 138 16.29 7.91 -23.55
CA PHE A 138 16.53 6.55 -23.08
C PHE A 138 17.75 5.93 -23.78
N GLY A 139 18.19 4.76 -23.31
CA GLY A 139 19.21 3.96 -23.98
C GLY A 139 20.64 4.55 -24.00
N THR A 140 20.92 5.60 -23.23
CA THR A 140 22.22 6.27 -23.15
C THR A 140 22.65 6.48 -21.70
N ASP A 141 23.96 6.53 -21.44
CA ASP A 141 24.51 6.63 -20.08
C ASP A 141 24.11 7.93 -19.35
N ASP A 142 23.85 9.01 -20.10
CA ASP A 142 23.44 10.32 -19.56
C ASP A 142 21.91 10.54 -19.54
N ALA A 143 21.12 9.54 -19.97
CA ALA A 143 19.66 9.64 -20.06
C ALA A 143 19.00 10.05 -18.74
N PHE A 144 19.37 9.41 -17.63
CA PHE A 144 18.81 9.72 -16.30
C PHE A 144 19.01 11.20 -15.94
N LYS A 145 20.26 11.69 -16.04
CA LYS A 145 20.60 13.07 -15.74
C LYS A 145 19.82 14.05 -16.63
N ARG A 146 19.74 13.76 -17.94
CA ARG A 146 19.02 14.62 -18.89
C ARG A 146 17.53 14.70 -18.59
N ASN A 147 16.90 13.57 -18.26
CA ASN A 147 15.48 13.54 -17.90
C ASN A 147 15.20 14.33 -16.61
N VAL A 148 16.02 14.17 -15.57
CA VAL A 148 15.91 14.93 -14.31
C VAL A 148 16.18 16.44 -14.54
N ASP A 149 17.17 16.79 -15.36
CA ASP A 149 17.45 18.20 -15.71
C ASP A 149 16.27 18.85 -16.45
N MET A 150 15.59 18.10 -17.32
CA MET A 150 14.40 18.57 -18.02
C MET A 150 13.18 18.67 -17.10
N GLU A 151 12.98 17.70 -16.21
CA GLU A 151 11.95 17.73 -15.17
C GLU A 151 12.08 18.98 -14.29
N MET A 152 13.28 19.25 -13.77
CA MET A 152 13.54 20.43 -12.93
C MET A 152 13.23 21.75 -13.64
N LYS A 153 13.52 21.84 -14.95
CA LYS A 153 13.18 23.02 -15.75
C LYS A 153 11.66 23.17 -15.95
N ARG A 154 10.94 22.06 -16.18
CA ARG A 154 9.49 22.05 -16.42
C ARG A 154 8.69 22.33 -15.16
N ASN A 155 9.13 21.83 -14.00
CA ASN A 155 8.35 21.81 -12.77
C ASN A 155 8.87 22.78 -11.68
N LYS A 156 9.77 23.70 -12.03
CA LYS A 156 10.42 24.62 -11.07
C LYS A 156 9.44 25.29 -10.11
N GLU A 157 8.36 25.90 -10.63
CA GLU A 157 7.37 26.61 -9.82
C GLU A 157 6.64 25.67 -8.85
N ARG A 158 6.26 24.46 -9.30
CA ARG A 158 5.62 23.44 -8.46
C ARG A 158 6.54 23.03 -7.30
N TYR A 159 7.84 22.84 -7.57
CA TYR A 159 8.79 22.44 -6.54
C TYR A 159 9.13 23.56 -5.56
N GLU A 160 9.23 24.80 -6.04
CA GLU A 160 9.36 25.99 -5.18
C GLU A 160 8.14 26.11 -4.25
N PHE A 161 6.94 25.87 -4.77
CA PHE A 161 5.70 25.88 -4.00
C PHE A 161 5.62 24.75 -2.95
N LEU A 162 5.98 23.51 -3.31
CA LEU A 162 6.01 22.39 -2.36
C LEU A 162 7.09 22.59 -1.28
N ARG A 163 8.24 23.16 -1.65
CA ARG A 163 9.30 23.53 -0.69
C ARG A 163 8.82 24.60 0.28
N TRP A 164 8.05 25.59 -0.19
CA TRP A 164 7.39 26.53 0.70
C TRP A 164 6.41 25.81 1.64
N GLY A 165 5.60 24.88 1.14
CA GLY A 165 4.67 24.08 1.94
C GLY A 165 5.35 23.37 3.10
N GLN A 166 6.48 22.71 2.85
CA GLN A 166 7.28 22.06 3.89
C GLN A 166 7.81 23.01 4.97
N GLN A 167 8.02 24.29 4.65
CA GLN A 167 8.44 25.29 5.63
C GLN A 167 7.24 25.94 6.35
N ALA A 168 6.08 25.96 5.70
CA ALA A 168 4.90 26.67 6.16
C ALA A 168 3.98 25.83 7.07
N PHE A 169 4.05 24.50 6.99
CA PHE A 169 3.20 23.58 7.73
C PHE A 169 4.01 22.63 8.60
N ASP A 170 3.60 22.49 9.87
CA ASP A 170 4.14 21.46 10.75
C ASP A 170 3.62 20.09 10.32
N ASN A 171 4.35 19.02 10.66
CA ASN A 171 4.02 17.63 10.29
C ASN A 171 3.96 17.37 8.78
N PHE A 172 4.49 18.27 7.94
CA PHE A 172 4.54 18.10 6.50
C PHE A 172 5.98 17.91 6.02
N ARG A 173 6.24 16.81 5.30
CA ARG A 173 7.54 16.51 4.70
C ARG A 173 7.39 16.28 3.21
N ALA A 174 8.20 16.95 2.40
CA ALA A 174 8.31 16.70 0.97
C ALA A 174 9.62 15.95 0.68
N VAL A 175 9.51 14.77 0.05
CA VAL A 175 10.63 13.99 -0.47
C VAL A 175 10.96 14.51 -1.88
N PRO A 176 12.21 14.93 -2.13
CA PRO A 176 12.58 15.59 -3.39
C PRO A 176 12.55 14.63 -4.61
N PRO A 177 12.46 15.18 -5.84
CA PRO A 177 12.48 14.38 -7.06
C PRO A 177 13.77 13.57 -7.19
N GLY A 178 13.68 12.41 -7.85
CA GLY A 178 14.81 11.50 -8.09
C GLY A 178 15.21 10.63 -6.88
N THR A 179 14.46 10.67 -5.78
CA THR A 179 14.71 9.83 -4.59
C THR A 179 14.11 8.43 -4.71
N GLY A 180 13.00 8.28 -5.43
CA GLY A 180 12.29 7.01 -5.60
C GLY A 180 10.81 7.22 -5.91
N ILE A 181 10.07 6.12 -6.02
CA ILE A 181 8.61 6.13 -6.28
C ILE A 181 7.88 6.11 -4.93
N CYS A 182 6.77 6.83 -4.82
CA CYS A 182 5.99 7.07 -3.59
C CYS A 182 5.81 5.82 -2.74
N HIS A 183 5.31 4.73 -3.33
CA HIS A 183 5.03 3.48 -2.62
C HIS A 183 6.28 2.71 -2.22
N GLN A 184 7.34 2.76 -3.03
CA GLN A 184 8.62 2.14 -2.71
C GLN A 184 9.31 2.88 -1.55
N VAL A 185 9.34 4.21 -1.59
CA VAL A 185 9.81 5.05 -0.48
C VAL A 185 8.98 4.80 0.78
N ASN A 186 7.67 4.62 0.64
CA ASN A 186 6.81 4.27 1.76
C ASN A 186 7.18 2.90 2.36
N LEU A 187 7.37 1.87 1.52
CA LEU A 187 7.74 0.52 1.95
C LEU A 187 9.15 0.46 2.57
N GLU A 188 10.13 1.16 1.99
CA GLU A 188 11.54 1.07 2.37
C GLU A 188 11.98 2.06 3.45
N TYR A 189 11.24 3.15 3.65
CA TYR A 189 11.65 4.23 4.57
C TYR A 189 10.55 4.72 5.51
N LEU A 190 9.36 5.08 5.00
CA LEU A 190 8.35 5.79 5.80
C LEU A 190 7.56 4.87 6.73
N GLY A 191 7.17 3.68 6.25
CA GLY A 191 6.38 2.71 6.98
C GLY A 191 7.17 2.06 8.12
N LYS A 192 6.49 1.84 9.25
CA LYS A 192 7.12 1.29 10.47
C LYS A 192 6.40 0.08 11.06
N THR A 193 5.26 -0.32 10.50
CA THR A 193 4.36 -1.38 11.03
C THR A 193 3.70 -1.00 12.37
N VAL A 194 4.46 -0.57 13.37
CA VAL A 194 3.98 0.01 14.62
C VAL A 194 4.55 1.42 14.76
N TRP A 195 3.67 2.40 14.87
CA TRP A 195 4.04 3.80 15.11
C TRP A 195 4.09 4.11 16.60
N THR A 196 4.87 5.15 16.91
CA THR A 196 4.96 5.70 18.25
C THR A 196 4.65 7.18 18.23
N ASN A 197 3.97 7.66 19.26
CA ASN A 197 3.82 9.09 19.44
C ASN A 197 3.80 9.46 20.93
N GLU A 198 4.52 10.52 21.28
CA GLU A 198 4.53 11.06 22.64
C GLU A 198 3.37 12.05 22.82
N ILE A 199 2.57 11.85 23.87
CA ILE A 199 1.41 12.68 24.21
C ILE A 199 1.46 12.91 25.72
N ASP A 200 1.53 14.18 26.13
CA ASP A 200 1.58 14.58 27.55
C ASP A 200 2.66 13.81 28.36
N GLY A 201 3.84 13.61 27.75
CA GLY A 201 4.96 12.88 28.35
C GLY A 201 4.82 11.36 28.39
N THR A 202 3.75 10.81 27.82
CA THR A 202 3.54 9.35 27.70
C THR A 202 3.82 8.91 26.27
N LEU A 203 4.68 7.91 26.10
CA LEU A 203 5.01 7.32 24.80
C LEU A 203 4.00 6.24 24.44
N TYR A 204 3.17 6.49 23.43
CA TYR A 204 2.18 5.54 22.95
C TYR A 204 2.70 4.71 21.77
N ALA A 205 2.30 3.44 21.68
CA ALA A 205 2.51 2.57 20.52
C ALA A 205 1.17 2.10 19.95
N TYR A 206 1.05 2.09 18.63
CA TYR A 206 -0.17 1.71 17.90
C TYR A 206 0.16 1.27 16.46
N PRO A 207 -0.70 0.53 15.75
CA PRO A 207 -0.43 0.08 14.39
C PRO A 207 -0.24 1.28 13.46
N ASP A 208 0.74 1.18 12.55
CA ASP A 208 0.86 2.11 11.43
C ASP A 208 -0.36 1.94 10.54
N THR A 209 -0.98 3.06 10.16
CA THR A 209 -2.05 3.07 9.17
C THR A 209 -1.97 4.32 8.32
N VAL A 210 -2.30 4.20 7.04
CA VAL A 210 -2.11 5.30 6.08
C VAL A 210 -3.20 5.36 5.05
N VAL A 211 -3.71 6.56 4.78
CA VAL A 211 -4.44 6.84 3.54
C VAL A 211 -3.57 7.66 2.63
N GLY A 212 -3.70 7.45 1.33
CA GLY A 212 -2.90 8.22 0.37
C GLY A 212 -3.69 8.69 -0.83
N THR A 213 -3.24 9.78 -1.44
CA THR A 213 -3.86 10.35 -2.65
C THR A 213 -3.41 9.63 -3.93
N ASP A 214 -3.22 8.32 -3.81
CA ASP A 214 -2.80 7.41 -4.86
C ASP A 214 -3.41 6.02 -4.57
N SER A 215 -4.00 5.40 -5.59
CA SER A 215 -4.71 4.12 -5.47
C SER A 215 -3.82 2.98 -4.94
N HIS A 216 -2.55 2.98 -5.31
CA HIS A 216 -1.59 1.91 -5.01
C HIS A 216 -0.91 2.09 -3.65
N THR A 217 -1.38 3.04 -2.83
CA THR A 217 -1.03 3.14 -1.40
C THR A 217 -1.23 1.81 -0.67
N THR A 218 -2.09 0.94 -1.21
CA THR A 218 -2.29 -0.43 -0.75
C THR A 218 -1.04 -1.29 -0.74
N MET A 219 0.02 -0.95 -1.47
CA MET A 219 1.29 -1.68 -1.46
C MET A 219 1.88 -1.85 -0.05
N ILE A 220 1.68 -0.86 0.82
CA ILE A 220 2.23 -0.86 2.18
C ILE A 220 1.61 -1.92 3.10
N ASN A 221 0.46 -2.48 2.72
CA ASN A 221 -0.20 -3.54 3.49
C ASN A 221 0.62 -4.84 3.58
N ALA A 222 1.64 -5.00 2.73
CA ALA A 222 2.62 -6.07 2.84
C ALA A 222 3.51 -6.00 4.09
N LEU A 223 3.63 -4.81 4.68
CA LEU A 223 4.30 -4.53 5.96
C LEU A 223 3.31 -4.51 7.14
N ALA A 224 2.12 -5.09 6.96
CA ALA A 224 1.01 -5.07 7.92
C ALA A 224 0.56 -3.65 8.34
N VAL A 225 0.80 -2.66 7.47
CA VAL A 225 0.31 -1.29 7.62
C VAL A 225 -1.02 -1.20 6.91
N LEU A 226 -2.13 -1.01 7.64
CA LEU A 226 -3.43 -0.90 7.00
C LEU A 226 -3.52 0.41 6.22
N GLY A 227 -3.58 0.31 4.88
CA GLY A 227 -3.65 1.51 4.06
C GLY A 227 -4.22 1.34 2.66
N TRP A 228 -4.76 2.44 2.12
CA TRP A 228 -5.44 2.45 0.83
C TRP A 228 -5.50 3.86 0.21
N GLY A 229 -5.82 3.90 -1.08
CA GLY A 229 -5.99 5.15 -1.81
C GLY A 229 -7.33 5.83 -1.53
N VAL A 230 -7.32 7.14 -1.38
CA VAL A 230 -8.50 8.01 -1.21
C VAL A 230 -8.40 9.23 -2.13
N GLY A 231 -9.49 9.98 -2.28
CA GLY A 231 -9.47 11.25 -2.99
C GLY A 231 -8.70 12.33 -2.23
N GLY A 232 -8.34 13.42 -2.94
CA GLY A 232 -7.60 14.54 -2.34
C GLY A 232 -8.34 15.18 -1.17
N ILE A 233 -9.66 15.36 -1.31
CA ILE A 233 -10.50 15.97 -0.27
C ILE A 233 -10.56 15.09 0.98
N GLU A 234 -10.68 13.77 0.84
CA GLU A 234 -10.66 12.86 1.98
C GLU A 234 -9.29 12.85 2.68
N ALA A 235 -8.20 12.91 1.91
CA ALA A 235 -6.85 13.02 2.47
C ALA A 235 -6.63 14.35 3.21
N GLU A 236 -7.14 15.46 2.67
CA GLU A 236 -7.13 16.79 3.30
C GLU A 236 -7.93 16.83 4.60
N ALA A 237 -9.13 16.24 4.60
CA ALA A 237 -9.94 16.11 5.79
C ALA A 237 -9.20 15.26 6.85
N ALA A 238 -8.62 14.12 6.44
CA ALA A 238 -7.87 13.24 7.32
C ALA A 238 -6.63 13.92 7.92
N MET A 239 -5.83 14.65 7.12
CA MET A 239 -4.67 15.36 7.64
C MET A 239 -5.08 16.48 8.61
N LEU A 240 -6.26 17.09 8.46
CA LEU A 240 -6.82 18.08 9.38
C LEU A 240 -7.56 17.42 10.58
N GLY A 241 -7.42 16.11 10.77
CA GLY A 241 -7.92 15.36 11.92
C GLY A 241 -9.38 14.95 11.86
N GLN A 242 -10.06 15.16 10.72
CA GLN A 242 -11.39 14.64 10.50
C GLN A 242 -11.30 13.12 10.27
N PRO A 243 -12.08 12.30 11.00
CA PRO A 243 -12.12 10.86 10.76
C PRO A 243 -12.76 10.55 9.40
N ILE A 244 -12.31 9.46 8.79
CA ILE A 244 -12.88 8.87 7.60
C ILE A 244 -14.05 8.00 8.01
N SER A 245 -15.22 8.28 7.44
CA SER A 245 -16.41 7.46 7.64
C SER A 245 -16.33 6.23 6.76
N MET A 246 -16.52 5.05 7.33
CA MET A 246 -16.55 3.79 6.57
C MET A 246 -17.43 2.75 7.25
N LEU A 247 -18.03 1.85 6.48
CA LEU A 247 -18.62 0.63 7.04
C LEU A 247 -17.51 -0.29 7.55
N ILE A 248 -17.77 -1.03 8.63
CA ILE A 248 -16.91 -2.14 9.03
C ILE A 248 -16.89 -3.14 7.85
N PRO A 249 -15.73 -3.37 7.21
CA PRO A 249 -15.69 -4.03 5.91
C PRO A 249 -15.95 -5.54 6.05
N GLU A 250 -16.52 -6.12 5.00
CA GLU A 250 -16.37 -7.56 4.77
C GLU A 250 -14.90 -7.88 4.49
N VAL A 251 -14.42 -9.03 4.96
CA VAL A 251 -13.04 -9.49 4.78
C VAL A 251 -13.03 -10.82 4.06
N ILE A 252 -12.40 -10.86 2.90
CA ILE A 252 -12.21 -12.08 2.10
C ILE A 252 -10.86 -12.68 2.46
N GLY A 253 -10.87 -13.88 3.02
CA GLY A 253 -9.66 -14.64 3.30
C GLY A 253 -9.09 -15.22 2.01
N PHE A 254 -7.83 -14.94 1.70
CA PHE A 254 -7.13 -15.54 0.58
C PHE A 254 -6.01 -16.44 1.09
N LYS A 255 -6.29 -17.75 1.11
CA LYS A 255 -5.35 -18.75 1.60
C LYS A 255 -4.28 -19.02 0.56
N ILE A 256 -3.03 -18.89 0.95
CA ILE A 256 -1.86 -19.21 0.13
C ILE A 256 -1.17 -20.42 0.73
N THR A 257 -0.95 -21.44 -0.10
CA THR A 257 -0.25 -22.67 0.29
C THR A 257 0.87 -23.01 -0.69
N GLY A 258 1.79 -23.87 -0.26
CA GLY A 258 2.88 -24.34 -1.12
C GLY A 258 3.96 -23.27 -1.37
N ARG A 259 4.69 -23.41 -2.49
CA ARG A 259 5.78 -22.51 -2.89
C ARG A 259 5.73 -22.26 -4.39
N LEU A 260 6.16 -21.07 -4.80
CA LEU A 260 6.27 -20.74 -6.22
C LEU A 260 7.26 -21.69 -6.90
N PRO A 261 6.91 -22.26 -8.07
CA PRO A 261 7.80 -23.14 -8.81
C PRO A 261 8.95 -22.34 -9.43
N GLU A 262 10.05 -23.02 -9.71
CA GLU A 262 11.17 -22.43 -10.43
C GLU A 262 10.70 -21.88 -11.79
N GLY A 263 11.13 -20.65 -12.12
CA GLY A 263 10.75 -19.95 -13.34
C GLY A 263 9.46 -19.14 -13.25
N ALA A 264 8.65 -19.31 -12.18
CA ALA A 264 7.56 -18.39 -11.86
C ALA A 264 8.08 -17.19 -11.03
N THR A 265 7.47 -16.03 -11.23
CA THR A 265 7.86 -14.77 -10.59
C THR A 265 6.74 -14.20 -9.71
N ALA A 266 7.07 -13.20 -8.89
CA ALA A 266 6.08 -12.42 -8.15
C ALA A 266 5.04 -11.76 -9.08
N THR A 267 5.45 -11.38 -10.29
CA THR A 267 4.55 -10.84 -11.32
C THR A 267 3.52 -11.88 -11.76
N ASP A 268 3.93 -13.12 -12.00
CA ASP A 268 3.02 -14.21 -12.37
C ASP A 268 2.02 -14.54 -11.26
N LEU A 269 2.50 -14.50 -10.02
CA LEU A 269 1.68 -14.68 -8.83
C LEU A 269 0.61 -13.58 -8.74
N VAL A 270 1.00 -12.31 -8.81
CA VAL A 270 0.02 -11.23 -8.67
C VAL A 270 -0.99 -11.20 -9.81
N LEU A 271 -0.61 -11.55 -11.05
CA LEU A 271 -1.56 -11.65 -12.16
C LEU A 271 -2.57 -12.78 -11.92
N THR A 272 -2.11 -13.91 -11.37
CA THR A 272 -2.99 -15.04 -10.98
C THR A 272 -3.96 -14.63 -9.88
N VAL A 273 -3.46 -14.00 -8.82
CA VAL A 273 -4.27 -13.48 -7.70
C VAL A 273 -5.28 -12.44 -8.19
N THR A 274 -4.85 -11.51 -9.04
CA THR A 274 -5.70 -10.45 -9.61
C THR A 274 -6.86 -11.04 -10.40
N GLN A 275 -6.60 -12.02 -11.26
CA GLN A 275 -7.63 -12.73 -12.03
C GLN A 275 -8.64 -13.43 -11.11
N MET A 276 -8.17 -14.14 -10.08
CA MET A 276 -9.02 -14.87 -9.14
C MET A 276 -9.91 -13.94 -8.32
N LEU A 277 -9.33 -12.88 -7.74
CA LEU A 277 -10.05 -11.90 -6.93
C LEU A 277 -11.04 -11.07 -7.75
N ARG A 278 -10.70 -10.73 -9.00
CA ARG A 278 -11.68 -10.11 -9.91
C ARG A 278 -12.86 -11.00 -10.20
N LYS A 279 -12.62 -12.29 -10.46
CA LYS A 279 -13.69 -13.26 -10.68
C LYS A 279 -14.58 -13.44 -9.44
N LYS A 280 -14.00 -13.36 -8.23
CA LYS A 280 -14.74 -13.45 -6.96
C LYS A 280 -15.61 -12.21 -6.69
N GLY A 281 -15.19 -11.04 -7.14
CA GLY A 281 -15.93 -9.78 -6.93
C GLY A 281 -15.72 -9.21 -5.53
N VAL A 282 -14.54 -8.65 -5.28
CA VAL A 282 -14.13 -8.13 -3.96
C VAL A 282 -14.23 -6.59 -3.84
N VAL A 283 -15.05 -5.95 -4.66
CA VAL A 283 -15.20 -4.49 -4.68
C VAL A 283 -15.70 -3.97 -3.34
N GLY A 284 -14.97 -3.01 -2.75
CA GLY A 284 -15.32 -2.39 -1.46
C GLY A 284 -15.09 -3.27 -0.24
N LYS A 285 -14.45 -4.44 -0.43
CA LYS A 285 -14.11 -5.38 0.65
C LYS A 285 -12.62 -5.32 0.97
N PHE A 286 -12.24 -5.81 2.14
CA PHE A 286 -10.85 -6.12 2.44
C PHE A 286 -10.52 -7.52 1.93
N VAL A 287 -9.30 -7.70 1.47
CA VAL A 287 -8.71 -9.02 1.23
C VAL A 287 -7.59 -9.19 2.25
N GLU A 288 -7.59 -10.30 2.97
CA GLU A 288 -6.53 -10.64 3.92
C GLU A 288 -5.90 -11.98 3.52
N PHE A 289 -4.59 -11.97 3.34
CA PHE A 289 -3.82 -13.14 2.96
C PHE A 289 -3.38 -13.91 4.19
N TYR A 290 -3.50 -15.24 4.13
CA TYR A 290 -3.16 -16.14 5.23
C TYR A 290 -2.71 -17.51 4.70
N GLY A 291 -2.24 -18.39 5.57
CA GLY A 291 -1.82 -19.75 5.21
C GLY A 291 -0.31 -19.94 5.24
N ASP A 292 0.12 -21.19 5.17
CA ASP A 292 1.52 -21.61 5.33
C ASP A 292 2.45 -21.12 4.21
N GLY A 293 1.89 -20.76 3.05
CA GLY A 293 2.64 -20.16 1.95
C GLY A 293 3.25 -18.79 2.30
N LEU A 294 2.72 -18.06 3.30
CA LEU A 294 3.25 -16.76 3.73
C LEU A 294 4.65 -16.88 4.36
N THR A 295 4.94 -17.97 5.08
CA THR A 295 6.20 -18.19 5.79
C THR A 295 7.42 -18.17 4.86
N HIS A 296 7.22 -18.46 3.58
CA HIS A 296 8.28 -18.50 2.57
C HIS A 296 8.23 -17.32 1.60
N MET A 297 7.32 -16.36 1.82
CA MET A 297 7.09 -15.26 0.91
C MET A 297 7.79 -13.99 1.42
N PRO A 298 8.79 -13.46 0.70
CA PRO A 298 9.42 -12.19 1.04
C PRO A 298 8.40 -11.04 1.02
N VAL A 299 8.64 -10.00 1.84
CA VAL A 299 7.81 -8.78 1.87
C VAL A 299 7.72 -8.12 0.49
N ALA A 300 8.76 -8.21 -0.34
CA ALA A 300 8.72 -7.70 -1.70
C ALA A 300 7.64 -8.38 -2.57
N ASP A 301 7.45 -9.70 -2.44
CA ASP A 301 6.43 -10.45 -3.19
C ASP A 301 5.03 -10.11 -2.64
N LYS A 302 4.89 -10.02 -1.32
CA LYS A 302 3.67 -9.54 -0.65
C LYS A 302 3.30 -8.15 -1.15
N ALA A 303 4.28 -7.24 -1.26
CA ALA A 303 4.10 -5.87 -1.72
C ALA A 303 3.63 -5.82 -3.18
N THR A 304 4.19 -6.66 -4.05
CA THR A 304 3.72 -6.83 -5.43
C THR A 304 2.23 -7.22 -5.46
N ILE A 305 1.80 -8.14 -4.59
CA ILE A 305 0.39 -8.55 -4.49
C ILE A 305 -0.50 -7.43 -3.96
N SER A 306 -0.16 -6.85 -2.80
CA SER A 306 -0.93 -5.78 -2.15
C SER A 306 -1.04 -4.52 -3.00
N ASN A 307 -0.01 -4.22 -3.80
CA ASN A 307 0.01 -3.10 -4.73
C ASN A 307 -1.16 -3.19 -5.72
N MET A 308 -1.47 -4.37 -6.24
CA MET A 308 -2.52 -4.55 -7.25
C MET A 308 -3.95 -4.62 -6.69
N ALA A 309 -4.16 -4.24 -5.42
CA ALA A 309 -5.49 -4.20 -4.83
C ALA A 309 -6.54 -3.38 -5.59
N PRO A 310 -6.21 -2.18 -6.12
CA PRO A 310 -7.11 -1.44 -6.99
C PRO A 310 -7.46 -2.24 -8.25
N GLU A 311 -6.50 -2.96 -8.84
CA GLU A 311 -6.67 -3.78 -10.04
C GLU A 311 -7.52 -5.02 -9.83
N TYR A 312 -7.67 -5.54 -8.61
CA TYR A 312 -8.67 -6.57 -8.28
C TYR A 312 -9.90 -6.07 -7.51
N GLY A 313 -9.90 -4.79 -7.13
CA GLY A 313 -11.06 -4.03 -6.64
C GLY A 313 -11.22 -3.97 -5.14
N ALA A 314 -10.35 -4.64 -4.39
CA ALA A 314 -10.42 -4.55 -2.94
C ALA A 314 -10.01 -3.16 -2.49
N THR A 315 -10.51 -2.75 -1.32
CA THR A 315 -10.02 -1.55 -0.66
C THR A 315 -8.55 -1.72 -0.25
N CYS A 316 -8.15 -2.93 0.18
CA CYS A 316 -6.77 -3.28 0.49
C CYS A 316 -6.49 -4.78 0.29
N GLY A 317 -5.21 -5.15 0.18
CA GLY A 317 -4.72 -6.52 0.27
C GLY A 317 -3.76 -6.66 1.45
N PHE A 318 -4.23 -7.16 2.59
CA PHE A 318 -3.54 -7.15 3.88
C PHE A 318 -2.73 -8.41 4.14
N PHE A 319 -1.49 -8.25 4.59
CA PHE A 319 -0.66 -9.33 5.13
C PHE A 319 -0.40 -9.08 6.62
N PRO A 320 -0.54 -10.09 7.49
CA PRO A 320 -0.28 -9.95 8.92
C PRO A 320 1.22 -9.82 9.22
N ILE A 321 1.54 -9.37 10.45
CA ILE A 321 2.92 -9.27 10.94
C ILE A 321 3.45 -10.68 11.16
N ASP A 322 4.59 -11.00 10.55
CA ASP A 322 5.30 -12.27 10.71
C ASP A 322 6.83 -12.04 10.77
N GLN A 323 7.59 -13.14 10.82
CA GLN A 323 9.05 -13.06 10.86
C GLN A 323 9.65 -12.29 9.66
N SER A 324 9.13 -12.50 8.45
CA SER A 324 9.62 -11.81 7.26
C SER A 324 9.41 -10.29 7.33
N THR A 325 8.41 -9.84 8.10
CA THR A 325 8.17 -8.42 8.38
C THR A 325 9.34 -7.84 9.18
N LEU A 326 9.78 -8.52 10.24
CA LEU A 326 10.93 -8.10 11.05
C LEU A 326 12.22 -8.14 10.23
N ASP A 327 12.44 -9.22 9.50
CA ASP A 327 13.63 -9.39 8.64
C ASP A 327 13.73 -8.28 7.60
N TYR A 328 12.59 -7.87 7.01
CA TYR A 328 12.55 -6.77 6.06
C TYR A 328 12.83 -5.42 6.71
N LEU A 329 12.26 -5.14 7.90
CA LEU A 329 12.52 -3.91 8.64
C LEU A 329 14.00 -3.78 8.99
N ASP A 330 14.64 -4.85 9.46
CA ASP A 330 16.07 -4.91 9.74
C ASP A 330 16.90 -4.71 8.45
N PHE A 331 16.59 -5.46 7.38
CA PHE A 331 17.29 -5.39 6.10
C PHE A 331 17.28 -3.97 5.49
N THR A 332 16.18 -3.24 5.66
CA THR A 332 16.01 -1.87 5.17
C THR A 332 16.54 -0.80 6.13
N GLY A 333 17.19 -1.21 7.22
CA GLY A 333 17.88 -0.31 8.15
C GLY A 333 16.94 0.42 9.11
N ARG A 334 15.75 -0.12 9.41
CA ARG A 334 14.96 0.36 10.55
C ARG A 334 15.69 -0.01 11.84
N GLY A 335 15.79 0.93 12.77
CA GLY A 335 16.59 0.72 13.98
C GLY A 335 16.04 -0.37 14.91
N ASP A 336 16.94 -0.96 15.71
CA ASP A 336 16.66 -2.09 16.63
C ASP A 336 15.45 -1.84 17.54
N ASP A 337 15.27 -0.60 18.02
CA ASP A 337 14.11 -0.22 18.83
C ASP A 337 12.77 -0.43 18.09
N THR A 338 12.73 -0.15 16.78
CA THR A 338 11.52 -0.32 15.96
C THR A 338 11.24 -1.80 15.77
N VAL A 339 12.25 -2.59 15.42
CA VAL A 339 12.10 -4.04 15.20
C VAL A 339 11.62 -4.73 16.47
N ALA A 340 12.27 -4.44 17.61
CA ALA A 340 11.89 -4.98 18.91
C ALA A 340 10.47 -4.55 19.34
N LEU A 341 10.08 -3.30 19.07
CA LEU A 341 8.74 -2.81 19.36
C LEU A 341 7.68 -3.54 18.52
N VAL A 342 7.91 -3.72 17.21
CA VAL A 342 6.96 -4.39 16.31
C VAL A 342 6.70 -5.82 16.79
N GLU A 343 7.75 -6.56 17.12
CA GLU A 343 7.62 -7.94 17.63
C GLU A 343 6.82 -7.98 18.95
N ALA A 344 7.23 -7.18 19.94
CA ALA A 344 6.61 -7.16 21.26
C ALA A 344 5.13 -6.73 21.18
N TYR A 345 4.84 -5.69 20.41
CA TYR A 345 3.50 -5.18 20.20
C TYR A 345 2.60 -6.20 19.48
N ALA A 346 3.08 -6.80 18.39
CA ALA A 346 2.32 -7.78 17.63
C ALA A 346 1.94 -9.00 18.49
N LYS A 347 2.89 -9.51 19.28
CA LYS A 347 2.64 -10.63 20.22
C LYS A 347 1.65 -10.24 21.32
N ALA A 348 1.81 -9.05 21.92
CA ALA A 348 0.91 -8.58 22.97
C ALA A 348 -0.54 -8.39 22.49
N GLN A 349 -0.74 -7.96 21.24
CA GLN A 349 -2.06 -7.69 20.65
C GLN A 349 -2.70 -8.91 19.97
N GLY A 350 -1.99 -10.05 19.89
CA GLY A 350 -2.45 -11.19 19.07
C GLY A 350 -2.52 -10.84 17.57
N MET A 351 -1.60 -9.98 17.13
CA MET A 351 -1.42 -9.53 15.74
C MET A 351 -0.21 -10.19 15.05
N TRP A 352 0.47 -11.11 15.73
CA TRP A 352 1.55 -11.92 15.18
C TRP A 352 0.98 -13.16 14.47
N HIS A 353 1.52 -13.48 13.29
CA HIS A 353 1.20 -14.66 12.52
C HIS A 353 2.41 -15.60 12.40
N ASP A 354 2.17 -16.86 12.72
CA ASP A 354 3.05 -18.01 12.50
C ASP A 354 2.22 -19.28 12.22
N GLU A 355 2.89 -20.42 12.05
CA GLU A 355 2.26 -21.72 11.79
C GLU A 355 1.32 -22.21 12.92
N GLN A 356 1.47 -21.66 14.13
CA GLN A 356 0.66 -22.03 15.29
C GLN A 356 -0.54 -21.09 15.48
N SER A 357 -0.55 -19.98 14.75
CA SER A 357 -1.57 -18.97 14.85
C SER A 357 -2.89 -19.50 14.29
N PRO A 358 -4.01 -19.39 15.03
CA PRO A 358 -5.30 -19.80 14.52
C PRO A 358 -5.74 -18.90 13.36
N ASP A 359 -6.15 -19.52 12.24
CA ASP A 359 -6.68 -18.78 11.07
C ASP A 359 -7.80 -17.83 11.47
N PRO A 360 -7.89 -16.58 11.01
CA PRO A 360 -9.06 -15.74 11.31
C PRO A 360 -10.36 -16.28 10.74
N GLU A 361 -11.49 -15.78 11.22
CA GLU A 361 -12.79 -15.99 10.56
C GLU A 361 -13.04 -14.90 9.51
N PHE A 362 -13.30 -15.33 8.28
CA PHE A 362 -13.50 -14.46 7.13
C PHE A 362 -14.96 -14.49 6.66
N THR A 363 -15.39 -13.42 5.99
CA THR A 363 -16.72 -13.35 5.36
C THR A 363 -16.90 -14.44 4.29
N ASP A 364 -15.84 -14.70 3.53
CA ASP A 364 -15.75 -15.73 2.51
C ASP A 364 -14.27 -16.02 2.25
N MET A 365 -13.95 -17.13 1.58
CA MET A 365 -12.59 -17.59 1.36
C MET A 365 -12.30 -17.95 -0.10
N LEU A 366 -11.02 -17.88 -0.44
CA LEU A 366 -10.38 -18.38 -1.67
C LEU A 366 -9.08 -19.06 -1.28
N GLU A 367 -8.60 -19.97 -2.13
CA GLU A 367 -7.34 -20.67 -1.92
C GLU A 367 -6.53 -20.73 -3.21
N LEU A 368 -5.21 -20.58 -3.09
CA LEU A 368 -4.23 -20.72 -4.16
C LEU A 368 -3.05 -21.56 -3.66
N ASP A 369 -2.82 -22.69 -4.33
CA ASP A 369 -1.55 -23.41 -4.24
C ASP A 369 -0.54 -22.74 -5.18
N LEU A 370 0.52 -22.18 -4.60
CA LEU A 370 1.56 -21.46 -5.33
C LEU A 370 2.28 -22.34 -6.37
N SER A 371 2.29 -23.67 -6.21
CA SER A 371 2.91 -24.59 -7.17
C SER A 371 2.21 -24.61 -8.54
N THR A 372 0.97 -24.13 -8.59
CA THR A 372 0.16 -24.04 -9.81
C THR A 372 0.39 -22.76 -10.61
N VAL A 373 1.14 -21.81 -10.06
CA VAL A 373 1.43 -20.53 -10.72
C VAL A 373 2.41 -20.78 -11.87
N VAL A 374 2.06 -20.28 -13.05
CA VAL A 374 2.87 -20.42 -14.27
C VAL A 374 3.10 -19.05 -14.91
N PRO A 375 4.21 -18.89 -15.67
CA PRO A 375 4.54 -17.65 -16.37
C PRO A 375 3.37 -17.10 -17.20
N SER A 376 3.08 -15.82 -17.03
CA SER A 376 1.94 -15.15 -17.66
C SER A 376 2.19 -13.67 -17.90
N ILE A 377 1.41 -13.10 -18.81
CA ILE A 377 1.31 -11.67 -19.08
C ILE A 377 -0.13 -11.22 -18.86
N ALA A 378 -0.38 -9.92 -18.81
CA ALA A 378 -1.73 -9.38 -18.79
C ALA A 378 -1.93 -8.36 -19.91
N GLY A 379 -3.07 -8.43 -20.59
CA GLY A 379 -3.39 -7.51 -21.68
C GLY A 379 -4.34 -8.11 -22.73
N PRO A 380 -4.52 -7.41 -23.86
CA PRO A 380 -3.79 -6.20 -24.25
C PRO A 380 -4.34 -4.91 -23.63
N LYS A 381 -5.47 -4.96 -22.90
CA LYS A 381 -6.18 -3.74 -22.46
C LYS A 381 -6.39 -3.61 -20.96
N ARG A 382 -6.47 -4.71 -20.22
CA ARG A 382 -6.82 -4.68 -18.79
C ARG A 382 -5.88 -5.57 -17.96
N PRO A 383 -5.53 -5.17 -16.71
CA PRO A 383 -4.63 -5.94 -15.85
C PRO A 383 -5.12 -7.34 -15.47
N GLN A 384 -6.44 -7.55 -15.43
CA GLN A 384 -7.03 -8.85 -15.11
C GLN A 384 -7.13 -9.82 -16.31
N ASP A 385 -6.80 -9.36 -17.52
CA ASP A 385 -6.80 -10.18 -18.74
C ASP A 385 -5.50 -11.00 -18.79
N ARG A 386 -5.34 -11.91 -17.82
CA ARG A 386 -4.17 -12.79 -17.72
C ARG A 386 -4.17 -13.78 -18.89
N VAL A 387 -3.03 -13.85 -19.58
CA VAL A 387 -2.73 -14.78 -20.67
C VAL A 387 -1.49 -15.56 -20.30
N LEU A 388 -1.51 -16.89 -20.46
CA LEU A 388 -0.33 -17.71 -20.24
C LEU A 388 0.76 -17.32 -21.24
N LEU A 389 2.02 -17.26 -20.80
CA LEU A 389 3.10 -16.83 -21.67
C LEU A 389 3.24 -17.74 -22.90
N THR A 390 2.97 -19.04 -22.75
CA THR A 390 2.93 -20.04 -23.83
C THR A 390 1.81 -19.81 -24.84
N GLU A 391 0.80 -19.01 -24.49
CA GLU A 391 -0.38 -18.70 -25.30
C GLU A 391 -0.38 -17.25 -25.80
N ALA A 392 0.65 -16.46 -25.49
CA ALA A 392 0.69 -15.03 -25.81
C ALA A 392 0.53 -14.75 -27.32
N ALA A 393 1.26 -15.48 -28.17
CA ALA A 393 1.21 -15.31 -29.62
C ALA A 393 -0.18 -15.65 -30.22
N PRO A 394 -0.77 -16.85 -29.97
CA PRO A 394 -2.12 -17.14 -30.47
C PRO A 394 -3.19 -16.21 -29.87
N ALA A 395 -3.08 -15.84 -28.59
CA ALA A 395 -3.99 -14.89 -27.96
C ALA A 395 -3.93 -13.51 -28.64
N PHE A 396 -2.75 -13.01 -28.97
CA PHE A 396 -2.60 -11.77 -29.72
C PHE A 396 -3.21 -11.85 -31.12
N GLY A 397 -3.03 -12.99 -31.82
CA GLY A 397 -3.68 -13.21 -33.13
C GLY A 397 -5.20 -13.12 -33.06
N ASN A 398 -5.80 -13.70 -32.01
CA ASN A 398 -7.24 -13.58 -31.76
C ASN A 398 -7.65 -12.14 -31.49
N GLU A 399 -6.93 -11.42 -30.63
CA GLU A 399 -7.21 -10.00 -30.34
C GLU A 399 -7.05 -9.10 -31.57
N LEU A 400 -6.06 -9.37 -32.43
CA LEU A 400 -5.86 -8.65 -33.69
C LEU A 400 -7.09 -8.76 -34.59
N ASN A 401 -7.67 -9.95 -34.68
CA ASN A 401 -8.89 -10.18 -35.45
C ASN A 401 -10.15 -9.64 -34.75
N ASP A 402 -10.36 -10.02 -33.50
CA ASP A 402 -11.65 -9.85 -32.82
C ASP A 402 -11.80 -8.44 -32.23
N THR A 403 -10.72 -7.89 -31.70
CA THR A 403 -10.74 -6.61 -31.00
C THR A 403 -10.30 -5.46 -31.90
N PHE A 404 -9.22 -5.63 -32.66
CA PHE A 404 -8.66 -4.59 -33.52
C PHE A 404 -9.21 -4.63 -34.94
N LYS A 405 -9.90 -5.70 -35.35
CA LYS A 405 -10.45 -5.89 -36.70
C LYS A 405 -9.39 -5.78 -37.80
N LYS A 406 -8.22 -6.36 -37.54
CA LYS A 406 -7.02 -6.34 -38.40
C LYS A 406 -6.46 -7.73 -38.71
N GLY A 407 -7.26 -8.79 -38.58
CA GLY A 407 -6.85 -10.15 -38.88
C GLY A 407 -6.31 -10.34 -40.30
N ASP A 408 -6.95 -9.70 -41.29
CA ASP A 408 -6.53 -9.76 -42.71
C ASP A 408 -5.21 -8.99 -43.00
N GLU A 409 -4.75 -8.17 -42.06
CA GLU A 409 -3.50 -7.41 -42.17
C GLU A 409 -2.39 -7.99 -41.26
N ALA A 410 -2.54 -9.20 -40.70
CA ALA A 410 -1.62 -9.75 -39.70
C ALA A 410 -0.14 -9.73 -40.12
N ASP A 411 0.15 -10.07 -41.37
CA ASP A 411 1.51 -10.10 -41.93
C ASP A 411 1.98 -8.75 -42.49
N LYS A 412 1.18 -7.68 -42.35
CA LYS A 412 1.53 -6.37 -42.87
C LYS A 412 2.70 -5.78 -42.10
N ARG A 413 3.74 -5.42 -42.86
CA ARG A 413 4.93 -4.73 -42.35
C ARG A 413 5.15 -3.40 -43.08
N VAL A 414 5.69 -2.44 -42.36
CA VAL A 414 5.96 -1.07 -42.83
C VAL A 414 7.42 -0.73 -42.56
N ALA A 415 8.17 -0.37 -43.59
CA ALA A 415 9.56 0.05 -43.44
C ALA A 415 9.66 1.31 -42.57
N VAL A 416 10.67 1.36 -41.69
CA VAL A 416 10.94 2.54 -40.87
C VAL A 416 11.84 3.50 -41.64
N GLU A 417 11.41 4.75 -41.76
CA GLU A 417 12.15 5.75 -42.53
C GLU A 417 13.55 5.97 -41.94
N GLY A 418 14.58 5.77 -42.77
CA GLY A 418 15.98 5.97 -42.37
C GLY A 418 16.65 4.79 -41.69
N GLU A 419 15.92 3.68 -41.46
CA GLU A 419 16.43 2.49 -40.78
C GLU A 419 16.39 1.25 -41.70
N ASP A 420 17.14 0.21 -41.35
CA ASP A 420 17.24 -1.04 -42.12
C ASP A 420 16.25 -2.13 -41.65
N PHE A 421 15.26 -1.76 -40.84
CA PHE A 421 14.20 -2.65 -40.35
C PHE A 421 12.80 -2.12 -40.68
N ASP A 422 11.82 -3.01 -40.57
CA ASP A 422 10.39 -2.72 -40.70
C ASP A 422 9.65 -2.99 -39.38
N ILE A 423 8.39 -2.56 -39.29
CA ILE A 423 7.51 -2.81 -38.14
C ILE A 423 6.20 -3.43 -38.62
N GLY A 424 5.71 -4.42 -37.89
CA GLY A 424 4.42 -5.09 -38.11
C GLY A 424 3.62 -5.27 -36.83
N HIS A 425 2.47 -5.94 -36.95
CA HIS A 425 1.62 -6.24 -35.79
C HIS A 425 2.32 -7.22 -34.83
N GLY A 426 2.34 -6.87 -33.54
CA GLY A 426 2.95 -7.68 -32.48
C GLY A 426 4.40 -7.33 -32.16
N ASP A 427 5.04 -6.45 -32.95
CA ASP A 427 6.39 -5.98 -32.65
C ASP A 427 6.39 -5.12 -31.37
N VAL A 428 7.38 -5.39 -30.50
CA VAL A 428 7.55 -4.66 -29.23
C VAL A 428 8.33 -3.37 -29.50
N VAL A 429 7.61 -2.25 -29.52
CA VAL A 429 8.21 -0.91 -29.73
C VAL A 429 8.56 -0.20 -28.42
N ILE A 430 8.05 -0.69 -27.28
CA ILE A 430 8.38 -0.21 -25.93
C ILE A 430 8.60 -1.42 -25.03
N ALA A 431 9.79 -1.50 -24.42
CA ALA A 431 10.11 -2.48 -23.39
C ALA A 431 10.71 -1.74 -22.18
N ALA A 432 9.89 -1.54 -21.13
CA ALA A 432 10.26 -0.77 -19.95
C ALA A 432 10.17 -1.62 -18.69
N ILE A 433 11.25 -1.68 -17.91
CA ILE A 433 11.22 -2.14 -16.52
C ILE A 433 10.89 -0.92 -15.67
N THR A 434 9.65 -0.85 -15.20
CA THR A 434 9.08 0.33 -14.52
C THR A 434 8.09 -0.11 -13.43
N SER A 435 7.45 0.87 -12.78
CA SER A 435 6.49 0.74 -11.69
C SER A 435 7.08 0.27 -10.37
N CYS A 436 6.63 0.90 -9.28
CA CYS A 436 6.89 0.46 -7.92
C CYS A 436 6.53 -1.02 -7.69
N THR A 437 5.53 -1.56 -8.42
CA THR A 437 5.07 -2.96 -8.31
C THR A 437 6.21 -3.98 -8.46
N ASN A 438 7.16 -3.72 -9.37
CA ASN A 438 8.26 -4.63 -9.68
C ASN A 438 9.64 -4.05 -9.30
N THR A 439 9.84 -2.73 -9.36
CA THR A 439 11.15 -2.13 -9.04
C THR A 439 11.50 -2.21 -7.56
N SER A 440 10.52 -2.35 -6.68
CA SER A 440 10.73 -2.60 -5.25
C SER A 440 11.06 -4.07 -4.94
N ASN A 441 11.09 -4.95 -5.94
CA ASN A 441 11.30 -6.38 -5.74
C ASN A 441 12.69 -6.78 -6.26
N PRO A 442 13.68 -6.97 -5.37
CA PRO A 442 15.05 -7.30 -5.78
C PRO A 442 15.14 -8.58 -6.62
N SER A 443 14.26 -9.57 -6.38
CA SER A 443 14.32 -10.86 -7.07
C SER A 443 14.12 -10.71 -8.58
N VAL A 444 13.08 -9.98 -9.02
CA VAL A 444 12.82 -9.76 -10.45
C VAL A 444 13.81 -8.78 -11.08
N MET A 445 14.31 -7.81 -10.32
CA MET A 445 15.32 -6.85 -10.80
C MET A 445 16.68 -7.53 -11.02
N LEU A 446 17.11 -8.39 -10.09
CA LEU A 446 18.33 -9.18 -10.23
C LEU A 446 18.20 -10.21 -11.36
N ALA A 447 17.06 -10.88 -11.47
CA ALA A 447 16.79 -11.82 -12.56
C ALA A 447 16.92 -11.13 -13.93
N ALA A 448 16.35 -9.94 -14.10
CA ALA A 448 16.48 -9.16 -15.34
C ALA A 448 17.96 -8.80 -15.64
N GLY A 449 18.73 -8.41 -14.63
CA GLY A 449 20.16 -8.13 -14.77
C GLY A 449 21.00 -9.36 -15.16
N TRP A 450 20.72 -10.50 -14.54
CA TRP A 450 21.41 -11.77 -14.82
C TRP A 450 21.10 -12.28 -16.23
N TRP A 451 19.84 -12.20 -16.65
CA TRP A 451 19.43 -12.55 -18.01
C TRP A 451 20.20 -11.76 -19.07
N ARG A 452 20.37 -10.45 -18.85
CA ARG A 452 21.20 -9.61 -19.73
C ARG A 452 22.64 -10.10 -19.76
N ALA A 453 23.24 -10.37 -18.60
CA ALA A 453 24.63 -10.79 -18.51
C ALA A 453 24.90 -12.14 -19.19
N MET A 454 23.95 -13.08 -19.12
CA MET A 454 24.09 -14.41 -19.73
C MET A 454 23.88 -14.41 -21.25
N ARG A 455 22.91 -13.62 -21.76
CA ARG A 455 22.58 -13.62 -23.20
C ARG A 455 23.39 -12.64 -24.02
N TRP A 456 23.94 -11.60 -23.39
CA TRP A 456 24.68 -10.55 -24.07
C TRP A 456 25.96 -10.24 -23.29
N PRO A 457 26.92 -11.18 -23.23
CA PRO A 457 28.23 -10.88 -22.67
C PRO A 457 28.77 -9.64 -23.39
N LYS A 458 29.17 -8.63 -22.62
CA LYS A 458 29.77 -7.41 -23.17
C LYS A 458 30.86 -7.83 -24.16
N ALA A 459 30.68 -7.46 -25.43
CA ALA A 459 31.71 -7.60 -26.46
C ALA A 459 32.92 -6.72 -26.13
#